data_AF-A0A1X6WRL2-F1
#
_entry.id   AF-A0A1X6WRL2-F1
#
_cell.length_a   1.000
_cell.length_b   1.000
_cell.length_c   1.000
_cell.angle_alpha   90.00
_cell.angle_beta   90.00
_cell.angle_gamma   90.00
#
_symmetry.space_group_name_H-M   'P 1'
#
loop_
_entity.id
_entity.type
_entity.pdbx_description
1 polymer ?
#
loop_
_entity_poly.entity_id
_entity_poly.type
_entity_poly.pdbx_seq_one_letter_code
_entity_poly.pdbx_strand_id
1 'polypeptide(L)' 'MNTAMQKINLKEFADSKNVTVRQITEGTGISESIVNSMYNTGEFDGNDIKINDILEIMDFLGIEKVSSLVPRIK' A
#
# COMPACT_ATOMS: atom_id res chain seq x y z
N MET A 1 4.83 -19.46 -12.23
CA MET A 1 4.04 -18.22 -12.40
C MET A 1 4.96 -17.07 -12.05
N ASN A 2 5.12 -16.10 -12.94
CA ASN A 2 5.91 -14.91 -12.67
C ASN A 2 5.01 -13.98 -11.85
N THR A 3 5.21 -13.87 -10.54
CA THR A 3 4.45 -12.95 -9.70
C THR A 3 4.87 -11.52 -10.08
N ALA A 4 3.89 -10.65 -10.36
CA ALA A 4 4.17 -9.27 -10.75
C ALA A 4 4.35 -8.45 -9.48
N MET A 5 5.47 -8.69 -8.78
CA MET A 5 5.84 -7.90 -7.60
C MET A 5 6.01 -6.44 -8.01
N GLN A 6 5.29 -5.55 -7.33
CA GLN A 6 5.33 -4.11 -7.55
C GLN A 6 5.81 -3.40 -6.30
N LYS A 7 6.57 -2.32 -6.48
CA LYS A 7 7.04 -1.48 -5.38
C LYS A 7 5.91 -0.63 -4.83
N ILE A 8 5.94 -0.38 -3.52
CA ILE A 8 5.02 0.52 -2.83
C ILE A 8 5.74 1.29 -1.73
N ASN A 9 5.49 2.59 -1.65
CA ASN A 9 6.05 3.51 -0.66
C ASN A 9 5.18 3.60 0.61
N LEU A 10 4.46 2.54 0.97
CA LEU A 10 3.45 2.58 2.03
C LEU A 10 4.03 3.07 3.36
N LYS A 11 5.22 2.56 3.73
CA LYS A 11 5.90 2.93 4.96
C LYS A 11 6.23 4.42 5.04
N GLU A 12 6.73 5.00 3.97
CA GLU A 12 7.08 6.43 3.92
C GLU A 12 5.85 7.31 4.17
N PHE A 13 4.71 6.98 3.54
CA PHE A 13 3.47 7.73 3.75
C PHE A 13 2.84 7.49 5.12
N ALA A 14 2.87 6.26 5.61
CA ALA A 14 2.37 5.94 6.94
C ALA A 14 3.19 6.64 8.04
N ASP A 15 4.52 6.56 7.97
CA ASP A 15 5.43 7.15 8.95
C ASP A 15 5.34 8.69 8.93
N SER A 16 5.29 9.31 7.74
CA SER A 16 5.17 10.77 7.61
C SER A 16 3.84 11.32 8.15
N LYS A 17 2.79 10.50 8.20
CA LYS A 17 1.48 10.84 8.76
C LYS A 17 1.28 10.35 10.19
N ASN A 18 2.29 9.71 10.78
CA ASN A 18 2.24 9.07 12.10
C ASN A 18 1.06 8.08 12.23
N VAL A 19 0.85 7.31 11.17
CA VAL A 19 -0.24 6.34 11.03
C VAL A 19 0.32 4.92 11.18
N THR A 20 -0.35 4.10 11.97
CA THR A 20 0.02 2.69 12.19
C THR A 20 -0.60 1.76 11.15
N VAL A 21 0.01 0.59 10.94
CA VAL A 21 -0.53 -0.51 10.11
C VAL A 21 -1.96 -0.87 10.51
N ARG A 22 -2.24 -0.89 11.82
CA ARG A 22 -3.57 -1.17 12.36
C ARG A 22 -4.59 -0.13 11.92
N GLN A 23 -4.25 1.17 11.99
CA GLN A 23 -5.15 2.23 11.54
C GLN A 23 -5.44 2.16 10.04
N ILE A 24 -4.45 1.78 9.23
CA ILE A 24 -4.65 1.57 7.77
C ILE A 24 -5.59 0.39 7.55
N THR A 25 -5.40 -0.72 8.26
CA THR A 25 -6.26 -1.91 8.20
C THR A 25 -7.70 -1.56 8.55
N GLU A 26 -7.92 -0.85 9.66
CA GLU A 26 -9.24 -0.42 10.12
C GLU A 26 -9.89 0.60 9.17
N GLY A 27 -9.09 1.48 8.55
CA GLY A 27 -9.58 2.53 7.64
C GLY A 27 -9.86 2.05 6.21
N THR A 28 -9.23 0.97 5.75
CA THR A 28 -9.33 0.48 4.36
C THR A 28 -10.05 -0.86 4.25
N GLY A 29 -10.20 -1.60 5.35
CA GLY A 29 -10.74 -2.97 5.34
C GLY A 29 -9.80 -4.01 4.74
N ILE A 30 -8.58 -3.65 4.34
CA ILE A 30 -7.55 -4.57 3.85
C ILE A 30 -7.02 -5.37 5.02
N SER A 31 -6.68 -6.65 4.80
CA SER A 31 -6.20 -7.50 5.89
C SER A 31 -4.87 -7.00 6.47
N GLU A 32 -4.71 -7.14 7.77
CA GLU A 32 -3.51 -6.69 8.48
C GLU A 32 -2.26 -7.39 7.96
N SER A 33 -2.34 -8.67 7.59
CA SER A 33 -1.21 -9.41 7.02
C SER A 33 -0.72 -8.80 5.71
N ILE A 34 -1.64 -8.37 4.85
CA ILE A 34 -1.34 -7.72 3.58
C ILE A 34 -0.72 -6.34 3.81
N VAL A 35 -1.34 -5.49 4.63
CA VAL A 35 -0.83 -4.15 4.94
C VAL A 35 0.56 -4.23 5.60
N ASN A 36 0.73 -5.15 6.54
CA ASN A 36 2.00 -5.35 7.23
C ASN A 36 3.09 -5.86 6.28
N SER A 37 2.75 -6.74 5.33
CA SER A 37 3.68 -7.17 4.27
C SER A 37 4.12 -5.98 3.43
N MET A 38 3.18 -5.19 2.91
CA MET A 38 3.47 -4.00 2.10
C MET A 38 4.33 -2.98 2.85
N TYR A 39 4.00 -2.73 4.13
CA TYR A 39 4.70 -1.77 4.97
C TYR A 39 6.15 -2.20 5.24
N ASN A 40 6.40 -3.48 5.52
CA ASN A 40 7.75 -3.95 5.87
C ASN A 40 8.63 -4.27 4.66
N THR A 41 8.04 -4.81 3.59
CA THR A 41 8.78 -5.22 2.39
C THR A 41 8.93 -4.09 1.38
N GLY A 42 8.02 -3.12 1.38
CA GLY A 42 7.93 -2.11 0.32
C GLY A 42 7.46 -2.68 -1.01
N GLU A 43 6.83 -3.86 -1.01
CA GLU A 43 6.36 -4.54 -2.22
C GLU A 43 4.98 -5.19 -2.01
N PHE A 44 4.27 -5.43 -3.12
CA PHE A 44 3.04 -6.22 -3.15
C PHE A 44 2.93 -7.06 -4.43
N ASP A 45 2.22 -8.19 -4.36
CA ASP A 45 1.88 -8.95 -5.57
C ASP A 45 0.67 -8.32 -6.27
N GLY A 46 0.87 -7.87 -7.52
CA GLY A 46 -0.20 -7.30 -8.33
C GLY A 46 -1.34 -8.28 -8.69
N ASN A 47 -1.20 -9.58 -8.41
CA ASN A 47 -2.29 -10.56 -8.54
C ASN A 47 -3.13 -10.66 -7.25
N ASP A 48 -2.53 -10.39 -6.09
CA ASP A 48 -3.20 -10.51 -4.79
C ASP A 48 -3.88 -9.20 -4.38
N ILE A 49 -3.34 -8.05 -4.82
CA ILE A 49 -3.87 -6.72 -4.51
C ILE A 49 -4.65 -6.17 -5.69
N LYS A 50 -5.90 -5.76 -5.43
CA LYS A 50 -6.74 -5.12 -6.43
C LYS A 50 -6.43 -3.63 -6.48
N ILE A 51 -6.72 -3.03 -7.63
CA ILE A 51 -6.59 -1.57 -7.77
C ILE A 51 -7.44 -0.80 -6.75
N ASN A 52 -8.61 -1.34 -6.37
CA ASN A 52 -9.43 -0.72 -5.33
C ASN A 52 -8.71 -0.67 -3.99
N ASP A 53 -7.96 -1.69 -3.61
CA ASP A 53 -7.20 -1.70 -2.35
C ASP A 53 -6.15 -0.57 -2.33
N ILE A 54 -5.49 -0.33 -3.47
CA ILE A 54 -4.56 0.80 -3.62
C ILE A 54 -5.29 2.13 -3.49
N LEU A 55 -6.49 2.26 -4.07
CA LEU A 55 -7.30 3.48 -3.97
C LEU A 55 -7.77 3.72 -2.53
N GLU A 56 -8.20 2.71 -1.80
CA GLU A 56 -8.58 2.84 -0.38
C GLU A 56 -7.40 3.32 0.48
N ILE A 57 -6.20 2.77 0.25
CA ILE A 57 -4.98 3.23 0.94
C ILE A 57 -4.69 4.70 0.59
N MET A 58 -4.84 5.07 -0.69
CA MET A 58 -4.63 6.44 -1.14
C MET A 58 -5.61 7.41 -0.50
N ASP A 59 -6.90 7.08 -0.47
CA ASP A 59 -7.94 7.92 0.13
C ASP A 59 -7.71 8.05 1.64
N PHE A 60 -7.43 6.95 2.33
CA PHE A 60 -7.15 6.95 3.76
C PHE A 60 -5.91 7.79 4.11
N LEU A 61 -4.83 7.66 3.34
CA LEU A 61 -3.61 8.43 3.54
C LEU A 61 -3.67 9.81 2.88
N GLY A 62 -4.72 10.19 2.16
CA GLY A 62 -4.79 11.45 1.42
C GLY A 62 -3.65 11.60 0.40
N ILE A 63 -3.40 10.57 -0.41
CA ILE A 63 -2.42 10.55 -1.49
C ILE A 63 -3.15 10.78 -2.82
N GLU A 64 -2.85 11.87 -3.51
CA GLU A 64 -3.57 12.23 -4.75
C GLU A 64 -3.06 11.52 -6.00
N LYS A 65 -1.82 11.00 -5.97
CA LYS A 65 -1.15 10.44 -7.15
C LYS A 65 -0.75 8.99 -6.91
N VAL A 66 -1.30 8.08 -7.73
CA VAL A 66 -0.95 6.65 -7.69
C VAL A 66 0.56 6.46 -7.80
N SER A 67 1.24 7.21 -8.67
CA SER A 67 2.70 7.10 -8.85
C SER A 67 3.53 7.48 -7.63
N SER A 68 2.93 8.20 -6.66
CA SER A 68 3.59 8.51 -5.40
C SER A 68 3.59 7.30 -4.47
N LEU A 69 2.47 6.59 -4.39
CA LEU A 69 2.35 5.37 -3.59
C LEU A 69 2.98 4.16 -4.29
N VAL A 70 2.70 3.96 -5.58
CA VAL A 70 3.19 2.84 -6.40
C VAL A 70 4.09 3.42 -7.51
N PRO A 71 5.41 3.56 -7.27
CA PRO A 71 6.33 4.13 -8.24
C PRO A 71 6.48 3.21 -9.46
N ARG A 72 6.54 3.81 -10.67
CA ARG A 72 6.86 3.07 -11.88
C ARG A 72 8.32 2.63 -11.84
N ILE A 73 8.57 1.35 -12.10
CA ILE A 73 9.92 0.85 -12.40
C ILE A 73 10.34 1.50 -13.72
N LYS A 74 11.47 2.22 -13.73
CA LYS A 74 12.08 2.78 -14.94
C LYS A 74 12.80 1.69 -15.72
#